data_AF-A0A8J4UL63-F1
#
_entry.id   AF-A0A8J4UL63-F1
#
_cell.length_a   1.000
_cell.length_b   1.000
_cell.length_c   1.000
_cell.angle_alpha   90.00
_cell.angle_beta   90.00
_cell.angle_gamma   90.00
#
_symmetry.space_group_name_H-M   'P 1'
#
loop_
_entity.id
_entity.type
_entity.pdbx_description
1 polymer ?
#
loop_
_entity_poly.entity_id
_entity_poly.type
_entity_poly.pdbx_seq_one_letter_code
_entity_poly.pdbx_strand_id
1 'polypeptide(L)' 'LPTDICTVISDCLSPGRTICSAVSALTECQLVLRHVFNDSGIFCINVSMSNDASLAVTSARVNVII' A
#
# COMPACT_ATOMS: atom_id res chain seq x y z
N LEU A 1 10.97 3.73 -14.04
CA LEU A 1 10.72 3.31 -12.65
C LEU A 1 9.46 4.00 -12.15
N PRO A 2 8.71 3.42 -11.19
CA PRO A 2 7.59 4.13 -10.58
C PRO A 2 8.08 5.39 -9.86
N THR A 3 7.34 6.49 -10.01
CA THR A 3 7.60 7.78 -9.34
C THR A 3 6.70 7.97 -8.13
N ASP A 4 5.56 7.27 -8.13
CA ASP A 4 4.53 7.41 -7.11
C ASP A 4 4.11 6.05 -6.60
N ILE A 5 3.91 5.98 -5.28
CA ILE A 5 3.26 4.87 -4.62
C ILE A 5 2.04 5.37 -3.84
N CYS A 6 0.94 4.65 -3.95
CA CYS A 6 -0.24 4.87 -3.13
C CYS A 6 -0.63 3.57 -2.42
N THR A 7 -0.96 3.69 -1.14
CA THR A 7 -1.47 2.59 -0.32
C THR A 7 -2.85 2.95 0.18
N VAL A 8 -3.80 2.03 0.04
CA VAL A 8 -5.14 2.12 0.59
C VAL A 8 -5.30 1.03 1.64
N ILE A 9 -5.73 1.42 2.85
CA ILE A 9 -6.00 0.48 3.94
C ILE A 9 -7.43 0.67 4.40
N SER A 10 -8.19 -0.43 4.48
CA SER A 10 -9.58 -0.45 4.95
C SER A 10 -9.92 -1.73 5.71
N ASP A 11 -11.12 -1.77 6.28
CA ASP A 11 -11.77 -2.95 6.86
C ASP A 11 -12.40 -3.89 5.80
N CYS A 12 -12.00 -3.74 4.53
CA CYS A 12 -12.55 -4.42 3.34
C CYS A 12 -14.00 -4.08 2.96
N LEU A 13 -14.77 -3.45 3.85
CA LEU A 13 -16.18 -3.13 3.62
C LEU A 13 -16.39 -1.66 3.27
N SER A 14 -15.55 -0.79 3.85
CA SER A 14 -15.61 0.66 3.68
C SER A 14 -14.50 1.19 2.76
N PRO A 15 -14.69 2.38 2.17
CA PRO A 15 -13.63 3.05 1.43
C PRO A 15 -12.45 3.34 2.36
N GLY A 16 -11.27 2.81 2.02
CA GLY A 16 -10.05 3.00 2.80
C GLY A 16 -9.46 4.39 2.66
N ARG A 17 -8.55 4.72 3.58
CA ARG A 17 -7.75 5.94 3.45
C ARG A 17 -6.63 5.71 2.46
N THR A 18 -6.52 6.56 1.45
CA THR A 18 -5.40 6.56 0.51
C THR A 18 -4.26 7.41 1.05
N ILE A 19 -3.06 6.85 1.05
CA ILE A 19 -1.81 7.53 1.41
C ILE A 19 -0.86 7.39 0.22
N CYS A 20 -0.50 8.51 -0.41
CA CYS A 20 0.44 8.53 -1.53
C CYS A 20 1.76 9.17 -1.13
N SER A 21 2.85 8.74 -1.74
CA SER A 21 4.19 9.29 -1.54
C SER A 21 5.01 9.14 -2.82
N ALA A 22 5.87 10.12 -3.07
CA ALA A 22 6.87 9.99 -4.12
C ALA A 22 7.90 8.92 -3.72
N VAL A 23 8.33 8.13 -4.69
CA VAL A 23 9.37 7.10 -4.52
C VAL A 23 10.49 7.34 -5.51
N SER A 24 11.73 7.19 -5.03
CA SER A 24 12.92 7.19 -5.87
C SER A 24 13.33 5.76 -6.19
N ALA A 25 14.17 5.61 -7.21
CA ALA A 25 14.76 4.32 -7.55
C ALA A 25 15.49 3.75 -6.34
N LEU A 26 15.00 2.63 -5.80
CA LEU A 26 15.65 1.93 -4.70
C LEU A 26 16.87 1.19 -5.26
N THR A 27 18.01 1.32 -4.58
CA THR A 27 19.25 0.57 -4.90
C THR A 27 19.09 -0.93 -4.67
N GLU A 28 18.25 -1.30 -3.70
CA GLU A 28 17.79 -2.66 -3.44
C GLU A 28 16.47 -2.87 -4.19
N CYS A 29 16.27 -4.02 -4.84
CA CYS A 29 15.02 -4.36 -5.53
C CYS A 29 13.90 -4.75 -4.54
N GLN A 30 13.73 -3.96 -3.48
CA GLN A 30 12.79 -4.22 -2.40
C GLN A 30 12.16 -2.91 -1.94
N LEU A 31 10.84 -2.90 -1.89
CA LEU A 31 10.04 -1.82 -1.32
C LEU A 31 9.38 -2.32 -0.03
N VAL A 32 9.56 -1.58 1.07
CA VAL A 32 8.98 -1.92 2.37
C VAL A 32 8.00 -0.83 2.79
N LEU A 33 6.74 -1.20 2.96
CA LEU A 33 5.69 -0.34 3.50
C LEU A 33 5.43 -0.71 4.96
N ARG A 34 5.47 0.29 5.85
CA ARG A 34 5.19 0.11 7.27
C ARG A 34 3.94 0.87 7.65
N HIS A 35 2.97 0.16 8.20
CA HIS A 35 1.77 0.76 8.78
C HIS A 35 1.61 0.31 10.24
N VAL A 36 1.12 1.22 11.08
CA VAL A 36 0.80 0.93 12.48
C VAL A 36 -0.70 0.69 12.55
N PHE A 37 -1.10 -0.50 12.99
CA PHE A 37 -2.50 -0.83 13.25
C PHE A 37 -2.83 -0.52 14.70
N ASN A 38 -3.93 0.18 14.93
CA ASN A 38 -4.38 0.54 16.28
C ASN A 38 -5.40 -0.47 16.85
N ASP A 39 -5.95 -1.34 15.99
CA ASP A 39 -7.01 -2.29 16.33
C ASP A 39 -6.71 -3.66 15.71
N SER A 40 -7.18 -4.72 16.38
CA SER A 40 -7.19 -6.08 15.85
C SER A 40 -8.32 -6.26 14.84
N GLY A 41 -8.11 -7.06 13.79
CA GLY A 41 -9.12 -7.31 12.79
C GLY A 41 -8.56 -7.69 11.42
N ILE A 42 -9.47 -7.81 10.46
CA ILE A 42 -9.14 -8.08 9.06
C ILE A 42 -9.02 -6.76 8.32
N PHE A 43 -7.89 -6.54 7.66
CA PHE A 43 -7.63 -5.36 6.86
C PHE A 43 -7.36 -5.74 5.41
N CYS A 44 -7.90 -4.95 4.49
CA CYS A 44 -7.58 -4.99 3.07
C CYS A 44 -6.59 -3.89 2.75
N ILE A 45 -5.51 -4.26 2.09
CA ILE A 45 -4.43 -3.37 1.68
C ILE A 45 -4.35 -3.43 0.16
N ASN A 46 -4.46 -2.28 -0.49
CA ASN A 46 -4.16 -2.14 -1.92
C ASN A 46 -2.95 -1.23 -2.07
N VAL A 47 -1.96 -1.68 -2.83
CA VAL A 47 -0.76 -0.91 -3.15
C VAL A 47 -0.72 -0.72 -4.65
N SER A 48 -0.59 0.52 -5.09
CA SER A 48 -0.38 0.87 -6.50
C SER A 48 0.91 1.65 -6.68
N MET A 49 1.66 1.30 -7.71
CA MET A 49 2.86 2.02 -8.14
C MET A 49 2.66 2.51 -9.56
N SER A 50 2.94 3.78 -9.83
CA SER A 50 2.72 4.38 -11.13
C SER A 50 3.87 5.30 -11.57
N ASN A 51 3.92 5.51 -12.87
CA ASN A 51 4.60 6.62 -13.53
C ASN A 51 3.76 7.07 -14.73
N ASP A 52 4.30 7.95 -15.56
CA ASP A 52 3.60 8.52 -16.72
C ASP A 52 3.15 7.48 -17.78
N ALA A 53 3.71 6.26 -17.76
CA ALA A 53 3.49 5.26 -18.80
C ALA A 53 2.85 3.95 -18.30
N SER A 54 2.88 3.68 -17.00
CA SER A 54 2.52 2.37 -16.46
C SER A 54 1.96 2.42 -15.05
N LEU A 55 1.13 1.43 -14.73
CA LEU A 55 0.52 1.22 -13.42
C LEU A 55 0.68 -0.26 -13.03
N ALA A 56 1.21 -0.51 -11.84
CA ALA A 56 1.22 -1.82 -11.21
C ALA A 56 0.38 -1.78 -9.94
N VAL A 57 -0.43 -2.80 -9.70
CA VAL A 57 -1.30 -2.90 -8.52
C VAL A 57 -1.14 -4.27 -7.89
N THR A 58 -1.11 -4.30 -6.56
CA THR A 58 -1.19 -5.53 -5.78
C THR A 58 -2.10 -5.32 -4.58
N SER A 59 -2.72 -6.40 -4.11
CA SER A 59 -3.63 -6.38 -2.98
C SER A 59 -3.34 -7.52 -2.02
N ALA A 60 -3.60 -7.27 -0.74
CA ALA A 60 -3.44 -8.24 0.31
C ALA A 60 -4.58 -8.10 1.33
N ARG A 61 -5.01 -9.23 1.88
CA ARG A 61 -5.91 -9.29 3.02
C ARG A 61 -5.13 -9.84 4.20
N VAL A 62 -5.02 -9.06 5.27
CA VAL A 62 -4.23 -9.41 6.45
C VAL A 62 -5.12 -9.50 7.68
N ASN A 63 -4.83 -10.46 8.56
CA ASN A 63 -5.46 -10.57 9.87
C ASN A 63 -4.45 -10.09 10.92
N VAL A 64 -4.76 -8.98 11.59
CA VAL A 64 -3.90 -8.36 12.60
C VAL A 64 -4.44 -8.71 13.98
N ILE A 65 -3.56 -9.22 14.84
CA ILE A 65 -3.83 -9.55 16.23
C ILE A 65 -2.76 -8.83 17.06
N ILE A 66 -3.19 -7.90 17.91
CA ILE A 66 -2.37 -7.09 18.81
C ILE A 66 -2.56 -7.57 20.23
#